data_AF-A0A948XX61-F1
#
_entry.id   AF-A0A948XX61-F1
#
_cell.length_a   1.000
_cell.length_b   1.000
_cell.length_c   1.000
_cell.angle_alpha   90.00
_cell.angle_beta   90.00
_cell.angle_gamma   90.00
#
_symmetry.space_group_name_H-M   'P 1'
#
loop_
_entity.id
_entity.type
_entity.pdbx_description
1 polymer ?
#
loop_
_entity_poly.entity_id
_entity_poly.type
_entity_poly.pdbx_seq_one_letter_code
_entity_poly.pdbx_strand_id
1 'polypeptide(L)'
;MKRRLTLAASLCAALWVTGCQTWQDRADAEAFAACAKIADAEARKACQSDVMVNYSEAERQEKQRLIEAGKAADERELLHEVYGSPKDEN
;
A
#
# COMPACT_ATOMS: atom_id res chain seq x y z
N MET A 1 -9.26 45.49 -16.53
CA MET A 1 -9.97 44.19 -16.42
C MET A 1 -9.06 42.95 -16.64
N LYS A 2 -7.74 43.00 -16.36
CA LYS A 2 -6.82 41.84 -16.56
C LYS A 2 -6.28 41.21 -15.26
N ARG A 3 -6.51 41.82 -14.09
CA ARG A 3 -5.97 41.36 -12.78
C ARG A 3 -6.84 40.33 -12.04
N ARG A 4 -8.08 40.09 -12.50
CA ARG A 4 -9.00 39.16 -11.82
C ARG A 4 -8.95 37.73 -12.37
N LEU A 5 -8.32 37.52 -13.52
CA LEU A 5 -8.22 36.19 -14.16
C LEU A 5 -7.06 35.36 -13.61
N THR A 6 -6.05 35.97 -12.98
CA THR A 6 -4.89 35.26 -12.45
C THR A 6 -5.12 34.60 -11.09
N LEU A 7 -6.10 35.05 -10.31
CA LEU A 7 -6.42 34.45 -9.00
C LEU A 7 -7.23 33.15 -9.11
N ALA A 8 -8.03 32.98 -10.16
CA ALA A 8 -8.81 31.76 -10.37
C ALA A 8 -7.94 30.58 -10.84
N ALA A 9 -6.86 30.86 -11.58
CA ALA A 9 -5.94 29.84 -12.08
C ALA A 9 -5.07 29.22 -10.96
N SER A 10 -4.70 29.98 -9.93
CA SER A 10 -3.87 29.45 -8.83
C SER A 10 -4.67 28.58 -7.84
N LEU A 11 -5.97 28.82 -7.70
CA LEU A 11 -6.85 28.02 -6.82
C LEU A 11 -7.14 26.62 -7.38
N CYS A 12 -7.15 26.45 -8.70
CA CYS A 12 -7.34 25.12 -9.31
C CYS A 12 -6.09 24.24 -9.24
N ALA A 13 -4.89 24.83 -9.12
CA ALA A 13 -3.63 24.07 -9.02
C ALA A 13 -3.37 23.47 -7.62
N ALA A 14 -4.03 24.01 -6.58
CA ALA A 14 -3.85 23.53 -5.20
C ALA A 14 -4.71 22.29 -4.86
N LEU A 15 -5.72 21.97 -5.68
CA LEU A 15 -6.65 20.86 -5.42
C LEU A 15 -6.12 19.49 -5.87
N TRP A 16 -4.99 19.43 -6.57
CA TRP A 16 -4.37 18.17 -7.01
C TRP A 16 -3.43 17.56 -5.98
N VAL A 17 -3.06 18.30 -4.93
CA VAL A 17 -2.08 17.82 -3.92
C VAL A 17 -2.76 17.12 -2.73
N THR A 18 -4.07 17.26 -2.56
CA THR A 18 -4.82 16.67 -1.43
C THR A 18 -5.52 15.35 -1.74
N GLY A 19 -5.35 14.81 -2.96
CA GLY A 19 -6.19 13.72 -3.48
C GLY A 19 -5.62 12.30 -3.41
N CYS A 20 -4.35 12.10 -3.04
CA CYS A 20 -3.69 10.78 -3.11
C CYS A 20 -3.15 10.30 -1.76
N GLN A 21 -3.81 10.60 -0.64
CA GLN A 21 -3.52 9.86 0.58
C GLN A 21 -4.36 8.58 0.57
N THR A 22 -3.69 7.47 0.28
CA THR A 22 -4.31 6.15 0.44
C THR A 22 -4.66 5.94 1.92
N TRP A 23 -5.58 5.01 2.20
CA TRP A 23 -5.89 4.64 3.58
C TRP A 23 -4.64 4.19 4.36
N GLN A 24 -3.68 3.59 3.66
CA GLN A 24 -2.40 3.15 4.21
C GLN A 24 -1.50 4.32 4.58
N ASP A 25 -1.38 5.34 3.73
CA ASP A 25 -0.61 6.57 4.02
C ASP A 25 -1.12 7.27 5.30
N ARG A 26 -2.44 7.20 5.53
CA ARG A 26 -3.06 7.77 6.73
C ARG A 26 -2.74 6.96 7.98
N ALA A 27 -2.82 5.63 7.90
CA ALA A 27 -2.48 4.76 9.03
C ALA A 27 -1.01 4.91 9.44
N ASP A 28 -0.11 5.01 8.45
CA ASP A 28 1.32 5.20 8.69
C ASP A 28 1.61 6.57 9.32
N ALA A 29 0.96 7.63 8.82
CA ALA A 29 1.06 8.97 9.41
C ALA A 29 0.59 9.00 10.88
N GLU A 30 -0.47 8.26 11.22
CA GLU A 30 -0.96 8.13 12.59
C GLU A 30 0.03 7.36 13.48
N ALA A 31 0.65 6.29 12.97
CA ALA A 31 1.67 5.52 13.68
C ALA A 31 2.92 6.37 13.99
N PHE A 32 3.42 7.13 13.01
CA PHE A 32 4.53 8.06 13.24
C PHE A 32 4.16 9.20 14.19
N ALA A 33 2.93 9.72 14.11
CA ALA A 33 2.44 10.74 15.04
C ALA A 33 2.33 10.19 16.47
N ALA A 34 2.02 8.91 16.65
CA ALA A 34 2.06 8.26 17.96
C ALA A 34 3.49 8.15 18.49
N CYS A 35 4.46 7.71 17.67
CA CYS A 35 5.87 7.67 18.06
C CYS A 35 6.40 9.07 18.45
N ALA A 36 6.00 10.12 17.74
CA ALA A 36 6.44 11.49 18.01
C ALA A 36 6.07 12.00 19.42
N LYS A 37 5.05 11.41 20.06
CA LYS A 37 4.62 11.77 21.43
C LYS A 37 5.52 11.17 22.52
N ILE A 38 6.43 10.26 22.18
CA ILE A 38 7.38 9.67 23.12
C ILE A 38 8.40 10.74 23.52
N ALA A 39 8.50 11.00 24.83
CA ALA A 39 9.39 12.03 25.37
C ALA A 39 10.88 11.68 25.19
N ASP A 40 11.23 10.41 25.44
CA ASP A 40 12.59 9.91 25.29
C ASP A 40 13.01 9.81 23.81
N ALA A 41 14.20 10.32 23.50
CA ALA A 41 14.67 10.43 22.13
C ALA A 41 15.11 9.08 21.54
N GLU A 42 15.62 8.18 22.37
CA GLU A 42 16.06 6.85 21.93
C GLU A 42 14.85 5.94 21.67
N ALA A 43 13.90 5.92 22.61
CA ALA A 43 12.63 5.21 22.48
C ALA A 43 11.80 5.73 21.29
N ARG A 44 11.82 7.04 21.01
CA ARG A 44 11.17 7.61 19.82
C ARG A 44 11.78 7.07 18.53
N LYS A 45 13.11 7.03 18.43
CA LYS A 45 13.81 6.50 17.25
C LYS A 45 13.56 5.00 17.06
N ALA A 46 13.58 4.24 18.14
CA ALA A 46 13.24 2.82 18.11
C ALA A 46 11.82 2.60 17.58
N CYS A 47 10.83 3.32 18.12
CA CYS A 47 9.44 3.28 17.64
C CYS A 47 9.33 3.59 16.13
N GLN A 48 10.00 4.65 15.66
CA GLN A 48 9.99 5.01 14.24
C GLN A 48 10.64 3.93 13.35
N SER A 49 11.72 3.32 13.83
CA SER A 49 12.38 2.21 13.12
C SER A 49 11.47 0.99 13.03
N ASP A 50 10.80 0.63 14.12
CA ASP A 50 9.90 -0.53 14.17
C ASP A 50 8.72 -0.36 13.22
N VAL A 51 8.13 0.85 13.14
CA VAL A 51 7.07 1.15 12.16
C VAL A 51 7.56 0.87 10.73
N MET A 52 8.77 1.32 10.37
CA MET A 52 9.33 1.09 9.03
C MET A 52 9.65 -0.40 8.76
N VAL A 53 10.16 -1.12 9.76
CA VAL A 53 10.47 -2.55 9.61
C VAL A 53 9.18 -3.34 9.41
N ASN A 54 8.17 -3.12 10.25
CA ASN A 54 6.87 -3.79 10.14
C ASN A 54 6.22 -3.56 8.77
N TYR A 55 6.32 -2.35 8.22
CA TYR A 55 5.87 -2.05 6.86
C TYR A 55 6.58 -2.94 5.83
N SER A 56 7.91 -3.00 5.88
CA SER A 56 8.70 -3.78 4.93
C SER A 56 8.44 -5.29 5.03
N GLU A 57 8.13 -5.78 6.24
CA GLU A 57 7.78 -7.17 6.48
C GLU A 57 6.39 -7.51 5.93
N ALA A 58 5.40 -6.62 6.12
CA ALA A 58 4.08 -6.78 5.54
C ALA A 58 4.14 -6.83 4.00
N GLU A 59 4.91 -5.94 3.37
CA GLU A 59 5.11 -5.93 1.92
C GLU A 59 5.77 -7.23 1.42
N ARG A 60 6.76 -7.75 2.17
CA ARG A 60 7.39 -9.04 1.85
C ARG A 60 6.41 -10.20 1.96
N GLN A 61 5.60 -10.23 3.01
CA GLN A 61 4.59 -11.28 3.20
C GLN A 61 3.55 -11.25 2.08
N GLU A 62 3.07 -10.07 1.68
CA GLU A 62 2.13 -9.94 0.57
C GLU A 62 2.74 -10.42 -0.75
N LYS A 63 3.98 -10.02 -1.06
CA LYS A 63 4.71 -10.53 -2.23
C LYS A 63 4.85 -12.05 -2.21
N GLN A 64 5.20 -12.61 -1.05
CA GLN A 64 5.33 -14.06 -0.90
C GLN A 64 4.00 -14.77 -1.18
N ARG A 65 2.89 -14.25 -0.64
CA ARG A 65 1.53 -14.80 -0.89
C ARG A 65 1.15 -14.72 -2.36
N LEU A 66 1.49 -13.64 -3.05
CA LEU A 66 1.24 -13.51 -4.49
C LEU A 66 2.07 -14.52 -5.31
N ILE A 67 3.33 -14.74 -4.95
CA ILE A 67 4.18 -15.75 -5.60
C ILE A 67 3.61 -17.15 -5.39
N GLU A 68 3.21 -17.48 -4.16
CA GLU A 68 2.61 -18.78 -3.84
C GLU A 68 1.26 -18.98 -4.56
N ALA A 69 0.42 -17.95 -4.62
CA ALA A 69 -0.83 -17.97 -5.35
C ALA A 69 -0.60 -18.18 -6.86
N GLY A 70 0.44 -17.55 -7.43
CA GLY A 70 0.86 -17.74 -8.82
C GLY A 70 1.29 -19.17 -9.09
N LYS A 71 2.20 -19.72 -8.29
CA LYS A 71 2.63 -21.12 -8.41
C LYS A 71 1.47 -22.10 -8.32
N ALA A 72 0.54 -21.87 -7.39
CA ALA A 72 -0.65 -22.71 -7.26
C ALA A 72 -1.60 -22.58 -8.47
N ALA A 73 -1.64 -21.43 -9.14
CA ALA A 73 -2.38 -21.26 -10.38
C ALA A 73 -1.72 -22.02 -11.53
N ASP A 74 -0.41 -21.87 -11.69
CA ASP A 74 0.38 -22.58 -12.71
C ASP A 74 0.27 -24.10 -12.55
N GLU A 75 0.32 -24.61 -11.30
CA GLU A 75 0.14 -26.03 -11.01
C GLU A 75 -1.27 -26.53 -11.37
N ARG A 76 -2.31 -25.73 -11.09
CA ARG A 76 -3.68 -26.07 -11.51
C ARG A 76 -3.82 -26.10 -13.03
N GLU A 77 -3.18 -25.17 -13.73
CA GLU A 77 -3.18 -25.12 -15.19
C GLU A 77 -2.45 -26.35 -15.79
N LEU A 78 -1.27 -26.70 -15.27
CA LEU A 78 -0.55 -27.91 -15.65
C LEU A 78 -1.37 -29.18 -15.42
N LEU A 79 -2.05 -29.30 -14.28
CA LEU A 79 -2.93 -30.44 -14.00
C LEU A 79 -4.08 -30.52 -15.01
N HIS A 80 -4.65 -29.38 -15.36
CA HIS A 80 -5.71 -29.29 -16.37
C HIS A 80 -5.21 -29.66 -17.78
N GLU A 81 -3.99 -29.25 -18.15
CA GLU A 81 -3.37 -29.65 -19.43
C GLU A 81 -3.08 -31.15 -19.49
N VAL A 82 -2.56 -31.73 -18.41
CA VAL A 82 -2.13 -33.14 -18.37
C VAL A 82 -3.30 -34.10 -18.29
N TYR A 83 -4.29 -33.80 -17.43
CA TYR A 83 -5.39 -34.73 -17.13
C TYR A 83 -6.71 -34.34 -17.81
N GLY A 84 -6.79 -33.16 -18.42
CA GLY A 84 -8.04 -32.59 -18.91
C GLY A 84 -8.98 -32.18 -17.77
N SER A 85 -10.03 -31.42 -18.08
CA SER A 85 -11.09 -31.13 -17.10
C SER A 85 -11.78 -32.45 -16.71
N PRO A 86 -12.14 -32.66 -15.42
CA PRO A 86 -13.10 -33.70 -15.07
C PRO A 86 -14.33 -33.47 -15.95
N LYS A 87 -14.70 -34.47 -16.77
CA LYS A 87 -16.00 -34.43 -17.43
C LYS A 87 -17.01 -34.50 -16.29
N ASP A 88 -17.83 -33.47 -16.15
CA ASP A 88 -19.04 -33.55 -15.35
C ASP A 88 -19.89 -34.69 -15.93
N GLU A 89 -19.76 -35.89 -15.38
CA GLU A 89 -20.65 -37.01 -15.65
C GLU A 89 -21.98 -36.72 -14.93
N ASN A 90 -22.93 -36.16 -15.70
CA ASN A 90 -24.36 -36.29 -15.44
C ASN A 90 -24.85 -37.67 -15.91
#